data_AF-A0A5E6N6F0-F1
#
_entry.id   AF-A0A5E6N6F0-F1
#
_cell.length_a   1.000
_cell.length_b   1.000
_cell.length_c   1.000
_cell.angle_alpha   90.00
_cell.angle_beta   90.00
_cell.angle_gamma   90.00
#
_symmetry.space_group_name_H-M   'P 1'
#
loop_
_entity.id
_entity.type
_entity.pdbx_description
1 polymer ?
#
loop_
_entity_poly.entity_id
_entity_poly.type
_entity_poly.pdbx_seq_one_letter_code
_entity_poly.pdbx_strand_id
1 'polypeptide(L)'
;MNFVLNVKGPLIQLANTINWTVFDDAFEQHYSQDNGRPSKPIRLMVGLLLLKQLENLSDERVVLQFKRNPYYQYFCGYSNYMPGMP
;
A
#
# COMPACT_ATOMS: atom_id res chain seq x y z
N MET A 1 -16.46 -7.62 -11.07
CA MET A 1 -16.93 -7.54 -9.66
C MET A 1 -16.43 -6.21 -9.11
N ASN A 2 -17.30 -5.21 -8.96
CA ASN A 2 -16.94 -3.92 -8.39
C ASN A 2 -16.96 -4.06 -6.86
N PHE A 3 -15.78 -4.05 -6.23
CA PHE A 3 -15.69 -4.06 -4.77
C PHE A 3 -15.93 -2.64 -4.26
N VAL A 4 -17.06 -2.43 -3.58
CA VAL A 4 -17.34 -1.16 -2.90
C VAL A 4 -16.76 -1.24 -1.49
N LEU A 5 -15.72 -0.46 -1.22
CA LEU A 5 -15.11 -0.37 0.10
C LEU A 5 -16.00 0.48 1.01
N ASN A 6 -16.11 0.08 2.28
CA ASN A 6 -16.76 0.93 3.28
C ASN A 6 -15.84 2.11 3.58
N VAL A 7 -16.20 3.30 3.10
CA VAL A 7 -15.44 4.55 3.30
C VAL A 7 -15.28 4.94 4.77
N LYS A 8 -16.15 4.44 5.65
CA LYS A 8 -16.06 4.65 7.10
C LYS A 8 -15.19 3.60 7.79
N GLY A 9 -14.65 2.62 7.07
CA GLY A 9 -13.76 1.62 7.64
C GLY A 9 -12.46 2.26 8.16
N PRO A 10 -11.92 1.80 9.30
CA PRO A 10 -10.78 2.45 9.97
C PRO A 10 -9.55 2.54 9.07
N LEU A 11 -9.27 1.49 8.28
CA LEU A 11 -8.12 1.48 7.37
C LEU A 11 -8.29 2.46 6.21
N ILE A 12 -9.52 2.66 5.71
CA ILE A 12 -9.81 3.66 4.67
C ILE A 12 -9.61 5.07 5.21
N GLN A 13 -10.15 5.34 6.41
CA GLN A 13 -9.98 6.64 7.06
C GLN A 13 -8.50 6.93 7.35
N LEU A 14 -7.74 5.93 7.81
CA LEU A 14 -6.31 6.07 8.05
C LEU A 14 -5.55 6.37 6.75
N ALA A 15 -5.84 5.62 5.68
CA ALA A 15 -5.24 5.86 4.37
C ALA A 15 -5.49 7.29 3.85
N ASN A 16 -6.67 7.85 4.13
CA ASN A 16 -7.04 9.20 3.70
C ASN A 16 -6.51 10.30 4.62
N THR A 17 -6.14 9.96 5.85
CA THR A 17 -5.59 10.92 6.83
C THR A 17 -4.07 11.07 6.70
N ILE A 18 -3.37 10.00 6.33
CA ILE A 18 -1.91 10.03 6.17
C ILE A 18 -1.52 10.98 5.03
N ASN A 19 -0.64 11.94 5.32
CA ASN A 19 0.01 12.73 4.27
C ASN A 19 1.11 11.89 3.59
N TRP A 20 0.74 11.17 2.54
CA TRP A 20 1.66 10.26 1.84
C TRP A 20 2.83 10.96 1.16
N THR A 21 2.71 12.24 0.78
CA THR A 21 3.78 12.96 0.08
C THR A 21 5.05 13.11 0.92
N VAL A 22 4.93 13.10 2.25
CA VAL A 22 6.10 13.11 3.16
C VAL A 22 7.03 11.92 2.89
N PHE A 23 6.47 10.77 2.51
CA PHE A 23 7.27 9.60 2.16
C PHE A 23 7.86 9.71 0.76
N ASP A 24 7.13 10.29 -0.19
CA ASP A 24 7.66 10.56 -1.53
C ASP A 24 8.85 11.52 -1.43
N ASP A 25 8.69 12.66 -0.77
CA ASP A 25 9.74 13.67 -0.55
C ASP A 25 10.97 13.07 0.17
N ALA A 26 10.75 12.18 1.14
CA ALA A 26 11.84 11.56 1.87
C ALA A 26 12.57 10.50 1.05
N PHE A 27 11.85 9.67 0.30
CA PHE A 27 12.41 8.46 -0.29
C PHE A 27 12.69 8.52 -1.79
N GLU A 28 12.07 9.43 -2.55
CA GLU A 28 12.22 9.51 -4.02
C GLU A 28 13.70 9.66 -4.42
N GLN A 29 14.47 10.48 -3.70
CA GLN A 29 15.90 10.69 -3.92
C GLN A 29 16.77 9.41 -3.84
N HIS A 30 16.24 8.35 -3.21
CA HIS A 30 16.94 7.07 -3.07
C HIS A 30 16.60 6.07 -4.19
N TYR A 31 15.67 6.42 -5.09
CA TYR A 31 15.31 5.60 -6.24
C TYR A 31 15.85 6.20 -7.54
N SER A 32 16.32 5.33 -8.44
CA SER A 32 16.68 5.76 -9.79
C SER A 32 15.40 5.98 -10.61
N GLN A 33 15.33 7.13 -11.28
CA GLN A 33 14.17 7.49 -12.12
C GLN A 33 14.24 6.86 -13.51
N ASP A 34 15.44 6.65 -14.05
CA ASP A 34 15.67 6.34 -15.47
C ASP A 34 16.60 5.14 -15.72
N ASN A 35 17.17 4.53 -14.68
CA ASN A 35 18.08 3.40 -14.83
C ASN A 35 17.59 2.14 -14.11
N GLY A 36 17.68 1.00 -14.79
CA GLY A 36 17.32 -0.31 -14.26
C GLY A 36 15.81 -0.61 -14.28
N ARG A 37 15.39 -1.54 -13.42
CA ARG A 37 13.98 -1.92 -13.30
C ARG A 37 13.22 -0.82 -12.54
N PRO A 38 12.06 -0.36 -13.02
CA PRO A 38 11.26 0.63 -12.32
C PRO A 38 10.99 0.23 -10.86
N SER A 39 11.15 1.19 -9.96
CA SER A 39 10.84 0.99 -8.55
C SER A 39 9.34 0.72 -8.37
N LYS A 40 9.01 0.01 -7.29
CA LYS A 40 7.62 -0.07 -6.85
C LYS A 40 7.20 1.28 -6.26
N PRO A 41 5.90 1.65 -6.33
CA PRO A 41 5.43 2.89 -5.71
C PRO A 41 5.81 2.96 -4.23
N ILE A 42 6.29 4.12 -3.77
CA ILE A 42 6.72 4.33 -2.38
C ILE A 42 5.58 4.01 -1.41
N ARG A 43 4.36 4.49 -1.72
CA ARG A 43 3.15 4.18 -0.93
C ARG A 43 2.85 2.69 -0.79
N LEU A 44 3.16 1.86 -1.80
CA LEU A 44 3.00 0.40 -1.68
C LEU A 44 3.96 -0.14 -0.61
N MET A 45 5.23 0.23 -0.67
CA MET A 45 6.25 -0.29 0.24
C MET A 45 6.00 0.17 1.68
N VAL A 46 5.75 1.48 1.88
CA VAL A 46 5.43 2.04 3.20
C VAL A 46 4.12 1.46 3.73
N GLY A 47 3.09 1.36 2.89
CA GLY A 47 1.80 0.80 3.27
C GLY A 47 1.90 -0.64 3.77
N LEU A 48 2.69 -1.49 3.10
CA LEU A 48 2.94 -2.87 3.55
C LEU A 48 3.66 -2.93 4.89
N LEU A 49 4.68 -2.08 5.12
CA LEU A 49 5.39 -2.02 6.40
C LEU A 49 4.49 -1.57 7.55
N LEU A 50 3.65 -0.56 7.31
CA LEU A 50 2.66 -0.11 8.29
C LEU A 50 1.62 -1.20 8.59
N LEU A 51 1.06 -1.84 7.56
CA LEU A 51 0.10 -2.94 7.73
C LEU A 51 0.71 -4.11 8.49
N LYS A 52 1.96 -4.46 8.19
CA LYS A 52 2.71 -5.50 8.90
C LYS A 52 2.73 -5.23 10.41
N GLN A 53 3.01 -3.98 10.80
CA GLN A 53 3.09 -3.59 12.21
C GLN A 53 1.72 -3.41 12.86
N LEU A 54 0.77 -2.77 12.18
CA LEU A 54 -0.58 -2.52 12.69
C LEU A 54 -1.34 -3.82 12.99
N GLU A 55 -1.11 -4.85 12.18
CA GLU A 55 -1.85 -6.11 12.21
C GLU A 55 -1.00 -7.27 12.75
N ASN A 56 0.22 -6.97 13.22
CA ASN A 56 1.18 -7.93 13.75
C ASN A 56 1.40 -9.15 12.82
N LEU A 57 1.70 -8.88 11.55
CA LEU A 57 1.86 -9.90 10.50
C LEU A 57 3.35 -10.18 10.22
N SER A 58 3.64 -11.38 9.69
CA SER A 58 4.92 -11.66 9.03
C SER A 58 4.97 -11.03 7.63
N ASP A 59 6.17 -11.00 7.03
CA ASP A 59 6.35 -10.50 5.66
C ASP A 59 5.52 -11.30 4.64
N GLU A 60 5.48 -12.62 4.77
CA GLU A 60 4.69 -13.48 3.88
C GLU A 60 3.19 -13.26 4.09
N ARG A 61 2.78 -13.05 5.35
CA ARG A 61 1.36 -12.87 5.68
C ARG A 61 0.84 -11.53 5.21
N VAL A 62 1.60 -10.44 5.32
CA VAL A 62 1.16 -9.14 4.80
C VAL A 62 1.03 -9.16 3.28
N VAL A 63 1.95 -9.84 2.57
CA VAL A 63 1.85 -10.01 1.10
C VAL A 63 0.64 -10.86 0.73
N LEU A 64 0.37 -11.95 1.47
CA LEU A 64 -0.81 -12.78 1.25
C LEU A 64 -2.12 -12.02 1.48
N GLN A 65 -2.17 -11.19 2.51
CA GLN A 65 -3.35 -10.36 2.79
C GLN A 65 -3.53 -9.26 1.76
N PHE A 66 -2.45 -8.59 1.33
CA PHE A 66 -2.51 -7.63 0.24
C PHE A 66 -3.12 -8.24 -1.03
N LYS A 67 -2.73 -9.47 -1.38
CA LYS A 67 -3.28 -10.21 -2.53
C LYS A 67 -4.77 -10.47 -2.45
N ARG A 68 -5.32 -10.59 -1.24
CA ARG A 68 -6.69 -11.07 -0.97
C ARG A 68 -7.64 -9.98 -0.48
N ASN A 69 -7.12 -8.89 0.06
CA ASN A 69 -7.88 -7.90 0.80
C ASN A 69 -7.87 -6.55 0.06
N PRO A 70 -9.02 -6.11 -0.49
CA PRO A 70 -9.09 -4.84 -1.21
C PRO A 70 -8.86 -3.62 -0.31
N TYR A 71 -9.10 -3.73 1.00
CA TYR A 71 -8.77 -2.64 1.95
C TYR A 71 -7.26 -2.44 2.08
N TYR A 72 -6.46 -3.52 2.03
CA TYR A 72 -5.00 -3.43 2.12
C TYR A 72 -4.43 -2.82 0.83
N GLN A 73 -4.96 -3.20 -0.33
CA GLN A 73 -4.56 -2.59 -1.59
C GLN A 73 -4.90 -1.10 -1.63
N TYR A 74 -6.09 -0.71 -1.17
CA TYR A 74 -6.46 0.69 -1.06
C TYR A 74 -5.53 1.47 -0.13
N PHE A 75 -5.22 0.91 1.05
CA PHE A 75 -4.28 1.51 1.98
C PHE A 75 -2.93 1.81 1.31
N CYS A 76 -2.43 0.82 0.55
CA CYS A 76 -1.20 0.89 -0.24
C CYS A 76 -1.30 1.70 -1.55
N GLY A 77 -2.42 2.39 -1.83
CA GLY A 77 -2.54 3.34 -2.93
C GLY A 77 -3.21 2.83 -4.21
N TYR A 78 -3.83 1.64 -4.18
CA TYR A 78 -4.53 1.10 -5.34
C TYR A 78 -6.01 1.50 -5.32
N SER A 79 -6.50 2.02 -6.45
CA SER A 79 -7.93 2.38 -6.60
C SER A 79 -8.82 1.20 -6.96
N ASN A 80 -8.24 0.13 -7.49
CA ASN A 80 -8.93 -1.10 -7.90
C ASN A 80 -8.24 -2.32 -7.31
N TYR A 81 -9.04 -3.35 -6.99
CA TYR A 81 -8.52 -4.60 -6.46
C TYR A 81 -7.88 -5.46 -7.57
N MET A 82 -6.64 -5.91 -7.35
CA MET A 82 -5.84 -6.71 -8.28
C MET A 82 -5.23 -7.93 -7.55
N PRO A 83 -5.80 -9.15 -7.71
CA PRO A 83 -5.40 -10.32 -6.93
C PRO A 83 -4.03 -10.92 -7.26
N GLY A 84 -3.38 -10.47 -8.34
CA GLY A 84 -2.08 -10.98 -8.82
C GLY A 84 -0.85 -10.21 -8.34
N MET A 85 -1.03 -9.09 -7.63
CA MET A 85 0.05 -8.20 -7.16
C MET A 85 0.33 -8.38 -5.66
N PRO A 86 1.44 -7.87 -5.09
CA PRO A 86 2.34 -6.84 -5.63
C PRO A 86 3.28 -7.32 -6.73
#